data_AF-A0A929W864-F1
#
_entry.id   AF-A0A929W864-F1
#
_cell.length_a   1.000
_cell.length_b   1.000
_cell.length_c   1.000
_cell.angle_alpha   90.00
_cell.angle_beta   90.00
_cell.angle_gamma   90.00
#
_symmetry.space_group_name_H-M   'P 1'
#
loop_
_entity.id
_entity.type
_entity.pdbx_description
1 polymer ?
#
loop_
_entity_poly.entity_id
_entity_poly.type
_entity_poly.pdbx_seq_one_letter_code
_entity_poly.pdbx_strand_id
1 'polypeptide(L)'
;VYTPVECVDFILHSVDEVLQSEFGAALTHENVHVLDPFTGTGTFITRLLQSGLIRPEDMVRKYRHEIHANELVLLAYYIADVNIESVFQEVCPQPEYLPYDGICLTDTFQLGENSDDDIFKHFFKENTEAVEAQRRTPIRVIIGNPPYSIGQKSANDNAQNQSYPLLDQRIAETYVAGSTAGLSKGIYDSYIRAYRWATDRLSPEDGGVIAFISNGTWLDGNSHDGFRASLEKEFDKIYVYNLRGNARTSGELRKREGDGIFGMGSRTPIAITLLVRYPEGRRLDQCQIFYHDIGDYLNREEKLRKITQAQSYRGLDWTPITPNEKHDWINQRDGLFDTLLPLA
;
A
#
# COMPACT_ATOMS: atom_id res chain seq x y z
N VAL A 1 2.07 -11.12 -9.13
CA VAL A 1 0.98 -10.48 -9.89
C VAL A 1 1.57 -9.26 -10.58
N TYR A 2 1.28 -9.01 -11.86
CA TYR A 2 1.76 -7.80 -12.53
C TYR A 2 0.76 -6.67 -12.33
N THR A 3 1.22 -5.58 -11.72
CA THR A 3 0.40 -4.38 -11.51
C THR A 3 0.24 -3.61 -12.82
N PRO A 4 -0.99 -3.28 -13.25
CA PRO A 4 -1.19 -2.44 -14.44
C PRO A 4 -0.45 -1.11 -14.30
N VAL A 5 0.29 -0.73 -15.34
CA VAL A 5 1.14 0.47 -15.33
C VAL A 5 0.31 1.73 -15.09
N GLU A 6 -0.93 1.77 -15.60
CA GLU A 6 -1.85 2.88 -15.39
C GLU A 6 -2.13 3.13 -13.90
N CYS A 7 -2.22 2.06 -13.11
CA CYS A 7 -2.42 2.16 -11.66
C CYS A 7 -1.15 2.61 -10.94
N VAL A 8 0.01 2.11 -11.38
CA VAL A 8 1.32 2.47 -10.83
C VAL A 8 1.59 3.95 -11.07
N ASP A 9 1.45 4.41 -12.31
CA ASP A 9 1.65 5.81 -12.69
C ASP A 9 0.69 6.72 -11.93
N PHE A 10 -0.60 6.36 -11.84
CA PHE A 10 -1.56 7.11 -11.04
C PHE A 10 -1.12 7.26 -9.58
N ILE A 11 -0.63 6.19 -8.95
CA ILE A 11 -0.15 6.24 -7.56
C ILE A 11 1.06 7.17 -7.45
N LEU A 12 2.06 7.04 -8.34
CA LEU A 12 3.29 7.84 -8.29
C LEU A 12 3.00 9.33 -8.44
N HIS A 13 2.22 9.71 -9.45
CA HIS A 13 1.80 11.10 -9.66
C HIS A 13 0.97 11.61 -8.48
N SER A 14 0.09 10.77 -7.93
CA SER A 14 -0.73 11.17 -6.78
C SER A 14 0.12 11.42 -5.53
N VAL A 15 1.08 10.55 -5.24
CA VAL A 15 1.98 10.70 -4.10
C VAL A 15 2.80 11.97 -4.23
N ASP A 16 3.37 12.25 -5.41
CA ASP A 16 4.15 13.47 -5.64
C ASP A 16 3.31 14.73 -5.42
N GLU A 17 2.09 14.78 -5.96
CA GLU A 17 1.19 15.91 -5.76
C GLU A 17 0.70 16.08 -4.31
N VAL A 18 0.51 14.97 -3.57
CA VAL A 18 0.24 15.00 -2.13
C VAL A 18 1.44 15.59 -1.40
N LEU A 19 2.67 15.13 -1.68
CA LEU A 19 3.88 15.69 -1.09
C LEU A 19 3.97 17.20 -1.31
N GLN A 20 3.65 17.67 -2.52
CA GLN A 20 3.72 19.08 -2.86
C GLN A 20 2.68 19.91 -2.10
N SER A 21 1.42 19.46 -2.06
CA SER A 21 0.34 20.21 -1.43
C SER A 21 0.36 20.18 0.09
N GLU A 22 0.73 19.03 0.66
CA GLU A 22 0.57 18.78 2.10
C GLU A 22 1.86 19.05 2.89
N PHE A 23 3.02 18.86 2.25
CA PHE A 23 4.32 18.94 2.91
C PHE A 23 5.27 19.97 2.28
N GLY A 24 4.92 20.58 1.13
CA GLY A 24 5.85 21.43 0.38
C GLY A 24 7.08 20.67 -0.13
N ALA A 25 6.95 19.34 -0.28
CA ALA A 25 8.00 18.44 -0.72
C ALA A 25 7.65 17.80 -2.07
N ALA A 26 8.58 17.08 -2.68
CA ALA A 26 8.34 16.31 -3.91
C ALA A 26 9.21 15.06 -3.88
N LEU A 27 8.87 14.04 -4.68
CA LEU A 27 9.65 12.81 -4.78
C LEU A 27 11.11 13.09 -5.16
N THR A 28 11.38 14.14 -5.94
CA THR A 28 12.75 14.53 -6.31
C THR A 28 13.59 15.09 -5.16
N HIS A 29 12.97 15.66 -4.11
CA HIS A 29 13.71 16.38 -3.07
C HIS A 29 14.57 15.46 -2.20
N GLU A 30 15.63 16.03 -1.61
CA GLU A 30 16.50 15.37 -0.63
C GLU A 30 15.72 14.91 0.61
N ASN A 31 16.14 13.79 1.17
CA ASN A 31 15.56 13.16 2.37
C ASN A 31 14.09 12.72 2.22
N VAL A 32 13.55 12.71 1.00
CA VAL A 32 12.26 12.07 0.69
C VAL A 32 12.51 10.62 0.28
N HIS A 33 12.78 9.77 1.27
CA HIS A 33 13.05 8.36 1.00
C HIS A 33 11.76 7.61 0.64
N VAL A 34 11.82 6.88 -0.47
CA VAL A 34 10.74 6.05 -1.02
C VAL A 34 11.05 4.59 -0.76
N LEU A 35 10.08 3.83 -0.27
CA LEU A 35 10.19 2.39 -0.06
C LEU A 35 9.05 1.65 -0.77
N ASP A 36 9.41 0.66 -1.57
CA ASP A 36 8.50 -0.40 -2.01
C ASP A 36 8.79 -1.69 -1.23
N PRO A 37 7.99 -2.01 -0.19
CA PRO A 37 8.24 -3.18 0.66
C PRO A 37 7.94 -4.53 -0.01
N PHE A 38 7.31 -4.53 -1.19
CA PHE A 38 6.84 -5.74 -1.87
C PHE A 38 7.04 -5.59 -3.38
N THR A 39 8.30 -5.37 -3.80
CA THR A 39 8.56 -4.81 -5.12
C THR A 39 8.24 -5.74 -6.29
N GLY A 40 8.14 -7.04 -6.04
CA GLY A 40 7.87 -8.04 -7.06
C GLY A 40 8.93 -7.98 -8.15
N THR A 41 8.54 -7.51 -9.33
CA THR A 41 9.43 -7.33 -10.49
C THR A 41 9.97 -5.90 -10.65
N GLY A 42 9.87 -5.06 -9.61
CA GLY A 42 10.42 -3.71 -9.59
C GLY A 42 9.54 -2.65 -10.24
N THR A 43 8.25 -2.93 -10.53
CA THR A 43 7.42 -2.06 -11.39
C THR A 43 7.22 -0.66 -10.82
N PHE A 44 6.97 -0.50 -9.51
CA PHE A 44 6.83 0.84 -8.92
C PHE A 44 8.12 1.64 -9.03
N ILE A 45 9.27 0.99 -8.82
CA ILE A 45 10.57 1.64 -8.88
C ILE A 45 10.95 2.02 -10.31
N THR A 46 10.81 1.11 -11.26
CA THR A 46 11.11 1.40 -12.67
C THR A 46 10.21 2.50 -13.22
N ARG A 47 8.91 2.49 -12.91
CA ARG A 47 7.99 3.56 -13.30
C ARG A 47 8.31 4.88 -12.63
N LEU A 48 8.74 4.88 -11.37
CA LEU A 48 9.21 6.10 -10.69
C LEU A 48 10.39 6.73 -11.44
N LEU A 49 11.41 5.93 -11.81
CA LEU A 49 12.56 6.42 -12.57
C LEU A 49 12.16 6.97 -13.97
N GLN A 50 11.16 6.37 -14.60
CA GLN A 50 10.66 6.78 -15.93
C GLN A 50 9.63 7.90 -15.91
N SER A 51 9.04 8.21 -14.75
CA SER A 51 7.88 9.10 -14.63
C SER A 51 8.15 10.57 -14.96
N GLY A 52 9.41 11.00 -14.88
CA GLY A 52 9.79 12.42 -14.90
C GLY A 52 9.50 13.18 -13.60
N LEU A 53 9.08 12.47 -12.53
CA LEU A 53 8.87 13.06 -11.19
C LEU A 53 10.18 13.31 -10.44
N ILE A 54 11.28 12.68 -10.88
CA ILE A 54 12.64 12.92 -10.38
C ILE A 54 13.36 13.78 -11.41
N ARG A 55 13.88 14.93 -10.97
CA ARG A 55 14.67 15.83 -11.81
C ARG A 55 15.96 15.13 -12.26
N PRO A 56 16.43 15.35 -13.49
CA PRO A 56 17.63 14.69 -14.00
C PRO A 56 18.87 14.85 -13.09
N GLU A 57 19.05 16.03 -12.50
CA GLU A 57 20.17 16.33 -11.59
C GLU A 57 20.09 15.58 -10.24
N ASP A 58 18.89 15.16 -9.82
CA ASP A 58 18.65 14.42 -8.59
C ASP A 58 18.69 12.90 -8.78
N MET A 59 18.58 12.43 -10.03
CA MET A 59 18.33 11.02 -10.36
C MET A 59 19.36 10.07 -9.75
N VAL A 60 20.65 10.38 -9.87
CA VAL A 60 21.73 9.56 -9.31
C VAL A 60 21.61 9.46 -7.78
N ARG A 61 21.35 10.58 -7.09
CA ARG A 61 21.17 10.60 -5.63
C ARG A 61 19.96 9.77 -5.22
N LYS A 62 18.81 9.97 -5.89
CA LYS A 62 17.59 9.21 -5.59
C LYS A 62 17.81 7.72 -5.77
N TYR A 63 18.32 7.32 -6.93
CA TYR A 63 18.59 5.93 -7.28
C TYR A 63 19.54 5.24 -6.29
N ARG A 64 20.64 5.89 -5.92
CA ARG A 64 21.66 5.26 -5.05
C ARG A 64 21.30 5.26 -3.57
N HIS A 65 20.51 6.21 -3.09
CA HIS A 65 20.42 6.49 -1.64
C HIS A 65 19.00 6.71 -1.11
N GLU A 66 18.03 7.03 -1.95
CA GLU A 66 16.70 7.44 -1.48
C GLU A 66 15.54 6.65 -2.05
N ILE A 67 15.81 5.64 -2.85
CA ILE A 67 14.82 4.69 -3.35
C ILE A 67 15.22 3.31 -2.85
N HIS A 68 14.27 2.67 -2.16
CA HIS A 68 14.47 1.41 -1.46
C HIS A 68 13.42 0.41 -1.92
N ALA A 69 13.80 -0.86 -1.98
CA ALA A 69 12.90 -1.94 -2.37
C ALA A 69 13.20 -3.21 -1.58
N ASN A 70 12.16 -3.95 -1.21
CA ASN A 70 12.31 -5.28 -0.60
C ASN A 70 11.60 -6.32 -1.46
N GLU A 71 12.18 -7.52 -1.53
CA GLU A 71 11.54 -8.68 -2.11
C GLU A 71 11.92 -9.95 -1.35
N LEU A 72 10.97 -10.86 -1.18
CA LEU A 72 11.18 -12.14 -0.49
C LEU A 72 11.55 -13.25 -1.49
N VAL A 73 10.98 -13.23 -2.69
CA VAL A 73 11.17 -14.28 -3.68
C VAL A 73 12.43 -14.02 -4.50
N LEU A 74 13.45 -14.88 -4.35
CA LEU A 74 14.76 -14.73 -4.99
C LEU A 74 14.72 -14.46 -6.50
N LEU A 75 13.86 -15.16 -7.25
CA LEU A 75 13.73 -14.93 -8.69
C LEU A 75 13.14 -13.55 -9.00
N ALA A 76 12.15 -13.12 -8.22
CA ALA A 76 11.54 -11.80 -8.40
C ALA A 76 12.53 -10.69 -8.01
N TYR A 77 13.30 -10.88 -6.95
CA TYR A 77 14.42 -10.02 -6.54
C TYR A 77 15.38 -9.76 -7.71
N TYR A 78 15.90 -10.82 -8.36
CA TYR A 78 16.81 -10.64 -9.50
C TYR A 78 16.16 -9.97 -10.70
N ILE A 79 14.87 -10.24 -10.97
CA ILE A 79 14.15 -9.57 -12.05
C ILE A 79 14.00 -8.08 -11.73
N ALA A 80 13.64 -7.74 -10.50
CA ALA A 80 13.50 -6.35 -10.06
C ALA A 80 14.84 -5.61 -10.16
N ASP A 81 15.91 -6.20 -9.65
CA ASP A 81 17.27 -5.65 -9.70
C ASP A 81 17.70 -5.30 -11.13
N VAL A 82 17.67 -6.30 -12.03
CA VAL A 82 18.03 -6.10 -13.45
C VAL A 82 17.11 -5.07 -14.14
N ASN A 83 15.81 -5.09 -13.86
CA ASN A 83 14.87 -4.14 -14.46
C ASN A 83 15.16 -2.70 -14.00
N ILE A 84 15.43 -2.50 -12.71
CA ILE A 84 15.68 -1.18 -12.12
C ILE A 84 16.98 -0.61 -12.69
N GLU A 85 18.05 -1.39 -12.73
CA GLU A 85 19.34 -0.98 -13.31
C GLU A 85 19.23 -0.67 -14.80
N SER A 86 18.54 -1.53 -15.57
CA SER A 86 18.36 -1.34 -17.02
C SER A 86 17.62 -0.04 -17.32
N VAL A 87 16.55 0.23 -16.57
CA VAL A 87 15.77 1.46 -16.70
C VAL A 87 16.59 2.68 -16.29
N PHE A 88 17.32 2.61 -15.18
CA PHE A 88 18.20 3.69 -14.75
C PHE A 88 19.23 4.04 -15.82
N GLN A 89 19.88 3.04 -16.41
CA GLN A 89 20.88 3.24 -17.49
C GLN A 89 20.26 3.87 -18.74
N GLU A 90 19.00 3.54 -19.06
CA GLU A 90 18.27 4.12 -20.19
C GLU A 90 17.92 5.61 -19.94
N VAL A 91 17.36 5.92 -18.77
CA VAL A 91 16.85 7.27 -18.47
C VAL A 91 17.93 8.24 -17.96
N CYS A 92 19.02 7.72 -17.41
CA CYS A 92 20.11 8.51 -16.83
C CYS A 92 21.48 7.91 -17.20
N PRO A 93 21.91 7.97 -18.48
CA PRO A 93 23.17 7.36 -18.92
C PRO A 93 24.37 7.86 -18.11
N GLN A 94 25.15 6.92 -17.57
CA GLN A 94 26.35 7.19 -16.79
C GLN A 94 27.61 6.74 -17.54
N PRO A 95 28.76 7.40 -17.33
CA PRO A 95 30.02 6.99 -17.94
C PRO A 95 30.48 5.61 -17.47
N GLU A 96 30.14 5.25 -16.22
CA GLU A 96 30.40 3.95 -15.62
C GLU A 96 29.07 3.33 -15.18
N TYR A 97 28.99 2.00 -15.23
CA TYR A 97 27.82 1.28 -14.75
C TYR A 97 27.67 1.48 -13.23
N LEU A 98 26.47 1.86 -12.80
CA LEU A 98 26.14 2.07 -11.39
C LEU A 98 25.15 0.98 -10.93
N PRO A 99 25.59 0.04 -10.08
CA PRO A 99 24.70 -1.00 -9.56
C PRO A 99 23.60 -0.40 -8.66
N TYR A 100 22.48 -1.10 -8.55
CA TYR A 100 21.37 -0.70 -7.67
C TYR A 100 21.53 -1.29 -6.26
N ASP A 101 22.06 -0.49 -5.34
CA ASP A 101 22.26 -0.90 -3.95
C ASP A 101 20.97 -0.79 -3.08
N GLY A 102 19.85 -0.34 -3.68
CA GLY A 102 18.61 -0.03 -2.96
C GLY A 102 17.65 -1.21 -2.78
N ILE A 103 17.93 -2.38 -3.36
CA ILE A 103 17.09 -3.58 -3.23
C ILE A 103 17.62 -4.52 -2.13
N CYS A 104 16.72 -5.07 -1.32
CA CYS A 104 17.04 -6.05 -0.27
C CYS A 104 16.25 -7.35 -0.48
N LEU A 105 16.94 -8.49 -0.37
CA LEU A 105 16.31 -9.80 -0.31
C LEU A 105 15.91 -10.08 1.14
N THR A 106 14.64 -9.86 1.48
CA THR A 106 14.14 -9.99 2.86
C THR A 106 12.63 -10.17 2.93
N ASP A 107 12.17 -10.76 4.04
CA ASP A 107 10.76 -10.68 4.44
C ASP A 107 10.54 -9.38 5.20
N THR A 108 9.87 -8.42 4.56
CA THR A 108 9.53 -7.11 5.14
C THR A 108 8.85 -7.24 6.51
N PHE A 109 7.97 -8.22 6.71
CA PHE A 109 7.30 -8.39 8.00
C PHE A 109 8.27 -8.89 9.07
N GLN A 110 9.19 -9.79 8.72
CA GLN A 110 10.21 -10.32 9.62
C GLN A 110 11.22 -9.25 10.08
N LEU A 111 11.41 -8.17 9.31
CA LEU A 111 12.29 -7.06 9.71
C LEU A 111 11.89 -6.42 11.05
N GLY A 112 10.61 -6.48 11.41
CA GLY A 112 10.10 -5.97 12.69
C GLY A 112 10.19 -6.98 13.84
N GLU A 113 10.42 -8.27 13.55
CA GLU A 113 10.28 -9.37 14.51
C GLU A 113 11.58 -9.72 15.25
N ASN A 114 12.73 -9.56 14.60
CA ASN A 114 14.01 -10.06 15.11
C ASN A 114 14.87 -8.99 15.79
N SER A 115 15.39 -9.34 16.98
CA SER A 115 16.61 -8.76 17.54
C SER A 115 17.87 -9.52 17.10
N ASP A 116 17.80 -10.80 16.70
CA ASP A 116 18.98 -11.58 16.29
C ASP A 116 18.61 -12.78 15.42
N ASP A 117 18.90 -12.72 14.11
CA ASP A 117 19.04 -13.92 13.28
C ASP A 117 20.50 -14.03 12.80
N ASP A 118 21.29 -14.80 13.57
CA ASP A 118 22.75 -14.90 13.43
C ASP A 118 23.17 -15.55 12.10
N ILE A 119 22.33 -16.42 11.52
CA ILE A 119 22.66 -17.19 10.31
C ILE A 119 22.65 -16.30 9.05
N PHE A 120 21.65 -15.41 8.90
CA PHE A 120 21.61 -14.47 7.77
C PHE A 120 22.76 -13.47 7.81
N LYS A 121 23.13 -13.00 9.01
CA LYS A 121 24.28 -12.11 9.23
C LYS A 121 25.59 -12.73 8.73
N HIS A 122 25.75 -14.06 8.83
CA HIS A 122 26.97 -14.76 8.42
C HIS A 122 27.03 -15.08 6.92
N PHE A 123 25.92 -15.46 6.28
CA PHE A 123 25.90 -15.85 4.85
C PHE A 123 25.59 -14.71 3.88
N PHE A 124 24.81 -13.72 4.30
CA PHE A 124 24.34 -12.61 3.47
C PHE A 124 24.72 -11.27 4.10
N LYS A 125 26.01 -11.09 4.39
CA LYS A 125 26.52 -9.91 5.10
C LYS A 125 26.16 -8.59 4.42
N GLU A 126 26.41 -8.48 3.11
CA GLU A 126 26.11 -7.25 2.34
C GLU A 126 24.61 -6.93 2.34
N ASN A 127 23.75 -7.92 2.08
CA ASN A 127 22.30 -7.75 2.17
C ASN A 127 21.83 -7.37 3.58
N THR A 128 22.45 -7.95 4.62
CA THR A 128 22.14 -7.60 6.01
C THR A 128 22.50 -6.14 6.31
N GLU A 129 23.67 -5.68 5.85
CA GLU A 129 24.09 -4.29 6.01
C GLU A 129 23.15 -3.32 5.28
N ALA A 130 22.72 -3.67 4.07
CA ALA A 130 21.72 -2.90 3.32
C ALA A 130 20.37 -2.84 4.04
N VAL A 131 19.89 -3.96 4.56
CA VAL A 131 18.65 -4.04 5.36
C VAL A 131 18.75 -3.17 6.61
N GLU A 132 19.85 -3.25 7.36
CA GLU A 132 20.04 -2.45 8.57
C GLU A 132 20.17 -0.94 8.28
N ALA A 133 20.83 -0.57 7.18
CA ALA A 133 20.86 0.80 6.70
C ALA A 133 19.44 1.29 6.35
N GLN A 134 18.69 0.50 5.57
CA GLN A 134 17.31 0.81 5.21
C GLN A 134 16.42 0.94 6.44
N ARG A 135 16.55 0.08 7.47
CA ARG A 135 15.76 0.15 8.72
C ARG A 135 15.95 1.46 9.46
N ARG A 136 17.15 2.05 9.42
CA ARG A 136 17.48 3.32 10.09
C ARG A 136 17.06 4.56 9.30
N THR A 137 16.77 4.41 8.02
CA THR A 137 16.38 5.51 7.14
C THR A 137 15.00 6.07 7.53
N PRO A 138 14.82 7.40 7.61
CA PRO A 138 13.51 8.02 7.81
C PRO A 138 12.67 7.91 6.52
N ILE A 139 11.82 6.89 6.43
CA ILE A 139 10.97 6.67 5.25
C ILE A 139 9.78 7.61 5.30
N ARG A 140 9.63 8.40 4.24
CA ARG A 140 8.51 9.35 4.08
C ARG A 140 7.45 8.87 3.11
N VAL A 141 7.81 7.96 2.21
CA VAL A 141 6.90 7.45 1.17
C VAL A 141 6.97 5.94 1.16
N ILE A 142 5.83 5.28 1.32
CA ILE A 142 5.70 3.83 1.15
C ILE A 142 4.68 3.59 0.05
N ILE A 143 5.10 2.94 -1.03
CA ILE A 143 4.27 2.63 -2.20
C ILE A 143 4.28 1.13 -2.47
N GLY A 144 3.32 0.62 -3.23
CA GLY A 144 3.41 -0.75 -3.72
C GLY A 144 2.09 -1.47 -3.91
N ASN A 145 2.21 -2.76 -4.20
CA ASN A 145 1.11 -3.71 -4.29
C ASN A 145 1.35 -4.85 -3.29
N PRO A 146 0.93 -4.71 -2.02
CA PRO A 146 1.19 -5.71 -1.00
C PRO A 146 0.54 -7.07 -1.32
N PRO A 147 1.05 -8.19 -0.80
CA PRO A 147 0.46 -9.51 -1.03
C PRO A 147 -0.93 -9.65 -0.41
N TYR A 148 -1.84 -10.36 -1.09
CA TYR A 148 -3.21 -10.63 -0.59
C TYR A 148 -3.32 -12.11 -0.19
N SER A 149 -3.34 -12.40 1.11
CA SER A 149 -3.47 -13.76 1.64
C SER A 149 -4.05 -13.77 3.06
N ILE A 150 -5.30 -14.20 3.19
CA ILE A 150 -5.98 -14.48 4.47
C ILE A 150 -5.63 -15.88 5.04
N GLY A 151 -4.79 -16.64 4.33
CA GLY A 151 -4.38 -18.02 4.67
C GLY A 151 -4.59 -19.01 3.52
N GLN A 152 -4.21 -20.26 3.77
CA GLN A 152 -4.34 -21.35 2.80
C GLN A 152 -5.79 -21.65 2.40
N LYS A 153 -6.00 -22.06 1.14
CA LYS A 153 -7.32 -22.43 0.60
C LYS A 153 -7.78 -23.78 1.13
N SER A 154 -6.82 -24.69 1.36
CA SER A 154 -7.02 -26.02 1.93
C SER A 154 -5.95 -26.31 2.98
N ALA A 155 -6.28 -27.13 3.98
CA ALA A 155 -5.30 -27.63 4.93
C ALA A 155 -4.17 -28.46 4.25
N ASN A 156 -4.45 -29.00 3.06
CA ASN A 156 -3.52 -29.82 2.29
C ASN A 156 -2.50 -28.99 1.48
N ASP A 157 -2.65 -27.66 1.42
CA ASP A 157 -1.77 -26.80 0.63
C ASP A 157 -0.39 -26.62 1.30
N ASN A 158 -0.28 -26.95 2.59
CA ASN A 158 0.89 -26.70 3.44
C ASN A 158 1.46 -25.28 3.28
N ALA A 159 0.55 -24.31 3.12
CA ALA A 159 0.82 -22.91 2.78
C ALA A 159 0.20 -21.98 3.83
N GLN A 160 0.30 -22.37 5.10
CA GLN A 160 -0.14 -21.52 6.20
C GLN A 160 0.65 -20.21 6.20
N ASN A 161 -0.03 -19.11 6.49
CA ASN A 161 0.64 -17.83 6.64
C ASN A 161 1.68 -17.94 7.76
N GLN A 162 2.87 -17.41 7.51
CA GLN A 162 3.89 -17.24 8.54
C GLN A 162 3.34 -16.36 9.69
N SER A 163 3.79 -16.67 10.91
CA SER A 163 3.45 -15.92 12.12
C SER A 163 4.45 -14.78 12.30
N TYR A 164 3.94 -13.60 12.63
CA TYR A 164 4.74 -12.41 12.91
C TYR A 164 4.29 -11.85 14.26
N PRO A 165 4.78 -12.39 15.40
CA PRO A 165 4.23 -12.11 16.72
C PRO A 165 4.12 -10.62 17.09
N LEU A 166 5.15 -9.80 16.81
CA LEU A 166 5.14 -8.38 17.15
C LEU A 166 4.18 -7.62 16.23
N LEU A 167 4.19 -7.88 14.93
CA LEU A 167 3.26 -7.27 13.98
C LEU A 167 1.80 -7.68 14.27
N ASP A 168 1.56 -8.96 14.55
CA ASP A 168 0.24 -9.49 14.87
C ASP A 168 -0.25 -8.93 16.23
N GLN A 169 0.65 -8.67 17.19
CA GLN A 169 0.34 -7.96 18.43
C GLN A 169 -0.06 -6.50 18.14
N ARG A 170 0.68 -5.78 17.30
CA ARG A 170 0.33 -4.41 16.88
C ARG A 170 -1.06 -4.37 16.23
N ILE A 171 -1.39 -5.37 15.40
CA ILE A 171 -2.73 -5.53 14.82
C ILE A 171 -3.78 -5.77 15.91
N ALA A 172 -3.47 -6.60 16.91
CA ALA A 172 -4.40 -6.89 18.01
C ALA A 172 -4.71 -5.63 18.84
N GLU A 173 -3.68 -4.87 19.18
CA GLU A 173 -3.76 -3.64 20.00
C GLU A 173 -4.43 -2.46 19.28
N THR A 174 -4.46 -2.48 17.94
CA THR A 174 -5.04 -1.42 17.11
C THR A 174 -6.35 -1.87 16.48
N TYR A 175 -6.26 -2.67 15.42
CA TYR A 175 -7.39 -3.03 14.56
C TYR A 175 -8.39 -3.95 15.23
N VAL A 176 -7.93 -4.96 15.97
CA VAL A 176 -8.84 -5.90 16.64
C VAL A 176 -9.49 -5.26 17.86
N ALA A 177 -8.71 -4.53 18.66
CA ALA A 177 -9.23 -3.82 19.84
C ALA A 177 -10.31 -2.78 19.49
N GLY A 178 -10.23 -2.16 18.30
CA GLY A 178 -11.25 -1.22 17.81
C GLY A 178 -12.45 -1.88 17.11
N SER A 179 -12.48 -3.21 16.96
CA SER A 179 -13.54 -3.92 16.24
C SER A 179 -14.60 -4.47 17.20
N THR A 180 -15.85 -4.44 16.75
CA THR A 180 -16.99 -5.07 17.44
C THR A 180 -17.27 -6.49 16.93
N ALA A 181 -16.54 -6.96 15.91
CA ALA A 181 -16.77 -8.25 15.29
C ALA A 181 -16.26 -9.42 16.14
N GLY A 182 -17.08 -10.48 16.28
CA GLY A 182 -16.69 -11.71 16.96
C GLY A 182 -15.65 -12.57 16.23
N LEU A 183 -15.43 -12.33 14.93
CA LEU A 183 -14.38 -12.98 14.13
C LEU A 183 -13.43 -11.93 13.52
N SER A 184 -12.15 -12.03 13.84
CA SER A 184 -11.09 -11.11 13.38
C SER A 184 -10.17 -11.70 12.33
N LYS A 185 -10.46 -12.88 11.77
CA LYS A 185 -9.55 -13.56 10.81
C LYS A 185 -9.16 -12.69 9.61
N GLY A 186 -10.09 -11.89 9.07
CA GLY A 186 -9.84 -11.00 7.94
C GLY A 186 -8.83 -9.89 8.21
N ILE A 187 -8.68 -9.49 9.46
CA ILE A 187 -7.74 -8.45 9.90
C ILE A 187 -6.28 -8.92 9.86
N TYR A 188 -6.04 -10.23 9.84
CA TYR A 188 -4.70 -10.81 9.70
C TYR A 188 -4.33 -11.19 8.26
N ASP A 189 -5.09 -10.72 7.27
CA ASP A 189 -4.70 -10.83 5.85
C ASP A 189 -3.39 -10.06 5.61
N SER A 190 -2.50 -10.61 4.78
CA SER A 190 -1.19 -10.02 4.47
C SER A 190 -1.25 -8.56 4.00
N TYR A 191 -2.32 -8.13 3.32
CA TYR A 191 -2.44 -6.73 2.90
C TYR A 191 -2.80 -5.79 4.07
N ILE A 192 -3.51 -6.28 5.09
CA ILE A 192 -3.77 -5.52 6.33
C ILE A 192 -2.50 -5.46 7.18
N ARG A 193 -1.74 -6.56 7.24
CA ARG A 193 -0.37 -6.58 7.82
C ARG A 193 0.53 -5.54 7.15
N ALA A 194 0.47 -5.41 5.82
CA ALA A 194 1.19 -4.38 5.09
C ALA A 194 0.79 -2.95 5.52
N TYR A 195 -0.50 -2.67 5.70
CA TYR A 195 -0.93 -1.37 6.24
C TYR A 195 -0.40 -1.13 7.66
N ARG A 196 -0.51 -2.11 8.57
CA ARG A 196 0.01 -1.96 9.94
C ARG A 196 1.51 -1.71 9.96
N TRP A 197 2.26 -2.54 9.23
CA TRP A 197 3.71 -2.43 9.12
C TRP A 197 4.12 -1.09 8.52
N ALA A 198 3.49 -0.67 7.42
CA ALA A 198 3.79 0.61 6.77
C ALA A 198 3.49 1.80 7.69
N THR A 199 2.39 1.74 8.45
CA THR A 199 2.02 2.80 9.40
C THR A 199 3.04 2.93 10.53
N ASP A 200 3.55 1.80 11.02
CA ASP A 200 4.57 1.78 12.07
C ASP A 200 5.98 2.12 11.52
N ARG A 201 6.21 1.95 10.21
CA ARG A 201 7.48 2.26 9.52
C ARG A 201 7.65 3.73 9.14
N LEU A 202 6.55 4.45 8.94
CA LEU A 202 6.54 5.83 8.46
C LEU A 202 7.19 6.80 9.46
N SER A 203 7.97 7.77 8.98
CA SER A 203 8.63 8.76 9.83
C SER A 203 7.61 9.56 10.66
N PRO A 204 7.65 9.51 12.00
CA PRO A 204 6.78 10.32 12.85
C PRO A 204 7.18 11.80 12.87
N GLU A 205 8.46 12.09 12.65
CA GLU A 205 9.03 13.45 12.71
C GLU A 205 8.67 14.27 11.45
N ASP A 206 8.80 13.67 10.27
CA ASP A 206 8.55 14.37 9.00
C ASP A 206 7.15 14.13 8.42
N GLY A 207 6.42 13.18 9.01
CA GLY A 207 5.23 12.61 8.40
C GLY A 207 5.54 11.97 7.05
N GLY A 208 4.49 11.55 6.35
CA GLY A 208 4.63 10.92 5.06
C GLY A 208 3.34 10.44 4.43
N VAL A 209 3.50 9.64 3.39
CA VAL A 209 2.42 9.10 2.56
C VAL A 209 2.60 7.60 2.42
N ILE A 210 1.53 6.84 2.65
CA ILE A 210 1.43 5.44 2.27
C ILE A 210 0.45 5.36 1.11
N ALA A 211 0.83 4.75 -0.01
CA ALA A 211 -0.04 4.58 -1.16
C ALA A 211 0.01 3.16 -1.71
N PHE A 212 -1.07 2.40 -1.49
CA PHE A 212 -1.16 1.01 -1.91
C PHE A 212 -2.30 0.80 -2.91
N ILE A 213 -2.06 -0.11 -3.86
CA ILE A 213 -3.13 -0.82 -4.54
C ILE A 213 -3.34 -2.16 -3.82
N SER A 214 -4.48 -2.31 -3.16
CA SER A 214 -4.75 -3.46 -2.30
C SER A 214 -6.13 -4.06 -2.52
N ASN A 215 -6.38 -5.22 -1.89
CA ASN A 215 -7.74 -5.71 -1.70
C ASN A 215 -8.60 -4.60 -1.04
N GLY A 216 -9.77 -4.31 -1.61
CA GLY A 216 -10.69 -3.27 -1.16
C GLY A 216 -11.79 -3.76 -0.22
N THR A 217 -11.79 -5.05 0.19
CA THR A 217 -12.83 -5.61 1.06
C THR A 217 -12.96 -4.87 2.40
N TRP A 218 -11.89 -4.25 2.88
CA TRP A 218 -11.90 -3.51 4.15
C TRP A 218 -12.84 -2.30 4.16
N LEU A 219 -13.17 -1.74 2.99
CA LEU A 219 -14.03 -0.56 2.87
C LEU A 219 -15.42 -0.75 3.47
N ASP A 220 -15.99 -1.95 3.30
CA ASP A 220 -17.37 -2.28 3.70
C ASP A 220 -17.44 -3.64 4.43
N GLY A 221 -16.29 -4.18 4.82
CA GLY A 221 -16.22 -5.46 5.49
C GLY A 221 -16.61 -5.34 6.97
N ASN A 222 -17.50 -6.21 7.44
CA ASN A 222 -17.98 -6.23 8.83
C ASN A 222 -16.85 -6.36 9.87
N SER A 223 -15.82 -7.14 9.58
CA SER A 223 -14.67 -7.34 10.49
C SER A 223 -13.58 -6.27 10.36
N HIS A 224 -13.82 -5.19 9.60
CA HIS A 224 -12.83 -4.14 9.32
C HIS A 224 -13.22 -2.79 9.91
N ASP A 225 -14.27 -2.72 10.73
CA ASP A 225 -14.66 -1.54 11.50
C ASP A 225 -13.51 -1.00 12.36
N GLY A 226 -12.84 -1.87 13.11
CA GLY A 226 -11.68 -1.46 13.91
C GLY A 226 -10.45 -1.05 13.08
N PHE A 227 -10.31 -1.59 11.87
CA PHE A 227 -9.29 -1.14 10.93
C PHE A 227 -9.61 0.28 10.42
N ARG A 228 -10.85 0.54 9.99
CA ARG A 228 -11.31 1.88 9.57
C ARG A 228 -11.16 2.90 10.70
N ALA A 229 -11.60 2.55 11.92
CA ALA A 229 -11.43 3.38 13.12
C ALA A 229 -9.95 3.71 13.42
N SER A 230 -9.06 2.74 13.21
CA SER A 230 -7.62 2.97 13.41
C SER A 230 -7.04 3.89 12.33
N LEU A 231 -7.44 3.74 11.07
CA LEU A 231 -7.01 4.64 10.00
C LEU A 231 -7.47 6.08 10.27
N GLU A 232 -8.73 6.26 10.69
CA GLU A 232 -9.29 7.56 11.11
C GLU A 232 -8.48 8.23 12.22
N LYS A 233 -7.90 7.44 13.13
CA LYS A 233 -7.09 7.96 14.23
C LYS A 233 -5.65 8.26 13.83
N GLU A 234 -5.06 7.42 12.98
CA GLU A 234 -3.62 7.43 12.69
C GLU A 234 -3.24 8.28 11.47
N PHE A 235 -4.21 8.71 10.66
CA PHE A 235 -3.97 9.52 9.46
C PHE A 235 -4.77 10.82 9.48
N ASP A 236 -4.26 11.85 8.80
CA ASP A 236 -4.86 13.18 8.73
C ASP A 236 -5.78 13.28 7.52
N LYS A 237 -5.36 12.71 6.40
CA LYS A 237 -6.16 12.64 5.17
C LYS A 237 -6.09 11.26 4.56
N ILE A 238 -7.23 10.76 4.11
CA ILE A 238 -7.36 9.46 3.47
C ILE A 238 -8.08 9.64 2.14
N TYR A 239 -7.50 9.14 1.06
CA TYR A 239 -8.12 9.12 -0.26
C TYR A 239 -8.28 7.67 -0.70
N VAL A 240 -9.50 7.25 -1.02
CA VAL A 240 -9.78 5.90 -1.51
C VAL A 240 -10.46 5.93 -2.86
N TYR A 241 -9.74 5.45 -3.88
CA TYR A 241 -10.27 5.20 -5.20
C TYR A 241 -10.68 3.72 -5.29
N ASN A 242 -11.97 3.45 -5.16
CA ASN A 242 -12.54 2.13 -5.26
C ASN A 242 -12.64 1.70 -6.73
N LEU A 243 -11.77 0.77 -7.13
CA LEU A 243 -11.74 0.20 -8.48
C LEU A 243 -12.68 -0.99 -8.65
N ARG A 244 -13.32 -1.43 -7.56
CA ARG A 244 -14.32 -2.51 -7.55
C ARG A 244 -13.76 -3.81 -8.11
N GLY A 245 -14.59 -4.61 -8.78
CA GLY A 245 -14.18 -5.85 -9.44
C GLY A 245 -14.30 -7.10 -8.57
N ASN A 246 -15.17 -7.09 -7.55
CA ASN A 246 -15.40 -8.25 -6.69
C ASN A 246 -16.09 -9.41 -7.45
N ALA A 247 -15.27 -10.27 -8.03
CA ALA A 247 -15.70 -11.46 -8.77
C ALA A 247 -16.10 -12.65 -7.88
N ARG A 248 -16.26 -12.45 -6.56
CA ARG A 248 -16.89 -13.43 -5.64
C ARG A 248 -18.39 -13.17 -5.44
N THR A 249 -18.90 -12.04 -5.91
CA THR A 249 -20.33 -11.73 -5.90
C THR A 249 -21.06 -12.45 -7.04
N SER A 250 -22.39 -12.41 -7.04
CA SER A 250 -23.25 -13.01 -8.05
C SER A 250 -24.39 -12.07 -8.47
N GLY A 251 -25.12 -12.46 -9.53
CA GLY A 251 -26.31 -11.73 -9.99
C GLY A 251 -26.00 -10.29 -10.43
N GLU A 252 -26.91 -9.38 -10.08
CA GLU A 252 -26.81 -7.97 -10.48
C GLU A 252 -25.61 -7.26 -9.81
N LEU A 253 -25.29 -7.61 -8.56
CA LEU A 253 -24.12 -7.07 -7.88
C LEU A 253 -22.83 -7.42 -8.64
N ARG A 254 -22.70 -8.66 -9.14
CA ARG A 254 -21.53 -9.04 -9.96
C ARG A 254 -21.43 -8.23 -11.24
N LYS A 255 -22.55 -7.93 -11.90
CA LYS A 255 -22.54 -7.11 -13.13
C LYS A 255 -22.11 -5.68 -12.81
N ARG A 256 -22.64 -5.11 -11.73
CA ARG A 256 -22.27 -3.79 -11.22
C ARG A 256 -20.78 -3.69 -10.95
N GLU A 257 -20.18 -4.67 -10.26
CA GLU A 257 -18.75 -4.68 -9.96
C GLU A 257 -17.83 -4.57 -11.19
N GLY A 258 -18.31 -5.01 -12.37
CA GLY A 258 -17.53 -5.00 -13.60
C GLY A 258 -16.27 -5.87 -13.52
N ASP A 259 -15.32 -5.71 -14.43
CA ASP A 259 -14.13 -6.56 -14.42
C ASP A 259 -13.12 -6.17 -13.35
N GLY A 260 -12.31 -7.14 -12.90
CA GLY A 260 -11.18 -6.88 -12.02
C GLY A 260 -9.99 -6.29 -12.78
N ILE A 261 -9.29 -5.32 -12.18
CA ILE A 261 -8.14 -4.65 -12.82
C ILE A 261 -6.92 -5.57 -13.03
N PHE A 262 -6.81 -6.64 -12.22
CA PHE A 262 -5.79 -7.69 -12.36
C PHE A 262 -6.24 -8.87 -13.24
N GLY A 263 -7.38 -8.78 -13.94
CA GLY A 263 -7.92 -9.88 -14.73
C GLY A 263 -8.09 -11.16 -13.91
N MET A 264 -7.59 -12.29 -14.43
CA MET A 264 -7.63 -13.58 -13.72
C MET A 264 -6.66 -13.66 -12.52
N GLY A 265 -5.78 -12.67 -12.34
CA GLY A 265 -4.81 -12.63 -11.25
C GLY A 265 -5.42 -12.38 -9.86
N SER A 266 -6.62 -11.79 -9.80
CA SER A 266 -7.37 -11.65 -8.54
C SER A 266 -8.88 -11.66 -8.77
N ARG A 267 -9.63 -12.12 -7.76
CA ARG A 267 -11.10 -12.07 -7.69
C ARG A 267 -11.62 -11.14 -6.58
N THR A 268 -10.72 -10.46 -5.86
CA THR A 268 -11.09 -9.50 -4.81
C THR A 268 -11.51 -8.17 -5.43
N PRO A 269 -12.35 -7.36 -4.75
CA PRO A 269 -12.42 -5.95 -5.07
C PRO A 269 -11.03 -5.33 -4.87
N ILE A 270 -10.71 -4.31 -5.66
CA ILE A 270 -9.43 -3.58 -5.58
C ILE A 270 -9.70 -2.11 -5.28
N ALA A 271 -8.85 -1.52 -4.46
CA ALA A 271 -8.84 -0.08 -4.21
C ALA A 271 -7.41 0.46 -4.25
N ILE A 272 -7.25 1.68 -4.76
CA ILE A 272 -6.04 2.48 -4.55
C ILE A 272 -6.32 3.36 -3.33
N THR A 273 -5.46 3.28 -2.32
CA THR A 273 -5.61 3.98 -1.04
C THR A 273 -4.39 4.82 -0.78
N LEU A 274 -4.58 6.13 -0.58
CA LEU A 274 -3.55 7.05 -0.13
C LEU A 274 -3.85 7.46 1.31
N LEU A 275 -2.88 7.27 2.19
CA LEU A 275 -2.93 7.63 3.60
C LEU A 275 -1.87 8.69 3.87
N VAL A 276 -2.30 9.87 4.31
CA VAL A 276 -1.44 11.02 4.57
C VAL A 276 -1.35 11.20 6.08
N ARG A 277 -0.12 11.18 6.60
CA ARG A 277 0.18 11.42 8.02
C ARG A 277 1.13 12.61 8.14
N TYR A 278 0.69 13.66 8.80
CA TYR A 278 1.49 14.80 9.18
C TYR A 278 2.43 14.48 10.33
N PRO A 279 3.50 15.26 10.50
CA PRO A 279 4.30 15.27 11.72
C PRO A 279 3.45 15.37 12.98
N GLU A 280 3.90 14.76 14.09
CA GLU A 280 3.17 14.72 15.36
C GLU A 280 2.69 16.11 15.83
N GLY A 281 3.51 17.15 15.66
CA GLY A 281 3.16 18.54 16.04
C GLY A 281 2.22 19.28 15.07
N ARG A 282 1.79 18.64 13.98
CA ARG A 282 0.94 19.22 12.93
C ARG A 282 -0.28 18.36 12.62
N ARG A 283 -0.54 17.32 13.41
CA ARG A 283 -1.70 16.43 13.29
C ARG A 283 -3.01 17.22 13.33
N LEU A 284 -3.99 16.79 12.52
CA LEU A 284 -5.35 17.30 12.56
C LEU A 284 -6.10 16.67 13.74
N ASP A 285 -7.05 17.43 14.29
CA ASP A 285 -7.96 16.94 15.34
C ASP A 285 -8.91 15.86 14.80
N GLN A 286 -9.26 15.94 13.51
CA GLN A 286 -10.16 15.00 12.83
C GLN A 286 -9.61 14.63 11.45
N CYS A 287 -9.61 13.33 11.16
CA CYS A 287 -9.24 12.82 9.85
C CYS A 287 -10.25 13.23 8.77
N GLN A 288 -9.74 13.64 7.62
CA GLN A 288 -10.54 13.93 6.43
C GLN A 288 -10.49 12.75 5.47
N ILE A 289 -11.66 12.21 5.13
CA ILE A 289 -11.77 11.01 4.29
C ILE A 289 -12.45 11.39 2.98
N PHE A 290 -11.84 10.98 1.88
CA PHE A 290 -12.27 11.25 0.52
C PHE A 290 -12.40 9.95 -0.24
N TYR A 291 -13.56 9.71 -0.82
CA TYR A 291 -13.88 8.49 -1.55
C TYR A 291 -14.31 8.78 -2.98
N HIS A 292 -13.88 7.93 -3.89
CA HIS A 292 -14.32 7.94 -5.26
C HIS A 292 -14.58 6.52 -5.75
N ASP A 293 -15.77 6.28 -6.29
CA ASP A 293 -16.13 5.01 -6.93
C ASP A 293 -15.88 5.12 -8.44
N ILE A 294 -15.14 4.17 -9.02
CA ILE A 294 -14.85 4.18 -10.45
C ILE A 294 -16.10 4.08 -11.34
N GLY A 295 -17.16 3.46 -10.82
CA GLY A 295 -18.46 3.30 -11.48
C GLY A 295 -18.93 1.85 -11.63
N ASP A 296 -20.22 1.69 -11.93
CA ASP A 296 -20.86 0.42 -12.24
C ASP A 296 -20.62 -0.04 -13.69
N TYR A 297 -20.61 -1.37 -13.89
CA TYR A 297 -20.65 -2.05 -15.20
C TYR A 297 -19.44 -1.83 -16.12
N LEU A 298 -18.32 -1.37 -15.57
CA LEU A 298 -17.11 -1.10 -16.36
C LEU A 298 -16.29 -2.36 -16.61
N ASN A 299 -15.87 -2.56 -17.85
CA ASN A 299 -14.85 -3.56 -18.17
C ASN A 299 -13.45 -3.08 -17.77
N ARG A 300 -12.46 -3.98 -17.86
CA ARG A 300 -11.09 -3.69 -17.42
C ARG A 300 -10.48 -2.49 -18.15
N GLU A 301 -10.63 -2.43 -19.47
CA GLU A 301 -10.00 -1.38 -20.28
C GLU A 301 -10.65 -0.01 -20.05
N GLU A 302 -11.94 0.03 -19.77
CA GLU A 302 -12.63 1.25 -19.35
C GLU A 302 -12.14 1.75 -17.99
N LYS A 303 -11.90 0.83 -17.04
CA LYS A 303 -11.32 1.17 -15.74
C LYS A 303 -9.90 1.73 -15.90
N LEU A 304 -9.04 1.04 -16.66
CA LEU A 304 -7.66 1.51 -16.91
C LEU A 304 -7.66 2.87 -17.62
N ARG A 305 -8.52 3.06 -18.64
CA ARG A 305 -8.66 4.36 -19.32
C ARG A 305 -9.08 5.48 -18.37
N LYS A 306 -10.05 5.23 -17.48
CA LYS A 306 -10.46 6.21 -16.46
C LYS A 306 -9.32 6.57 -15.50
N ILE A 307 -8.53 5.58 -15.08
CA ILE A 307 -7.35 5.80 -14.23
C ILE A 307 -6.31 6.66 -14.95
N THR A 308 -5.99 6.35 -16.22
CA THR A 308 -5.08 7.16 -17.04
C THR A 308 -5.60 8.59 -17.25
N GLN A 309 -6.90 8.75 -17.50
CA GLN A 309 -7.53 10.07 -17.69
C GLN A 309 -7.52 10.92 -16.43
N ALA A 310 -7.64 10.29 -15.25
CA ALA A 310 -7.54 10.99 -13.97
C ALA A 310 -6.13 11.52 -13.71
N GLN A 311 -5.10 10.88 -14.25
CA GLN A 311 -3.66 11.18 -14.09
C GLN A 311 -3.14 11.03 -12.65
N SER A 312 -3.79 11.66 -11.68
CA SER A 312 -3.48 11.67 -10.26
C SER A 312 -4.76 11.79 -9.42
N TYR A 313 -4.61 11.78 -8.09
CA TYR A 313 -5.71 11.97 -7.17
C TYR A 313 -6.47 13.29 -7.41
N ARG A 314 -5.83 14.35 -7.92
CA ARG A 314 -6.50 15.62 -8.20
C ARG A 314 -7.46 15.58 -9.38
N GLY A 315 -7.30 14.63 -10.31
CA GLY A 315 -8.21 14.45 -11.44
C GLY A 315 -9.48 13.67 -11.11
N LEU A 316 -9.73 13.35 -9.84
CA LEU A 316 -10.93 12.66 -9.38
C LEU A 316 -11.87 13.60 -8.63
N ASP A 317 -13.16 13.41 -8.86
CA ASP A 317 -14.22 14.08 -8.09
C ASP A 317 -14.44 13.36 -6.77
N TRP A 318 -13.81 13.87 -5.71
CA TRP A 318 -13.88 13.26 -4.38
C TRP A 318 -15.19 13.53 -3.66
N THR A 319 -15.77 12.47 -3.09
CA THR A 319 -16.88 12.57 -2.15
C THR A 319 -16.30 12.56 -0.72
N PRO A 320 -16.45 13.64 0.07
CA PRO A 320 -16.06 13.61 1.46
C PRO A 320 -16.95 12.63 2.24
N ILE A 321 -16.34 11.81 3.09
CA ILE A 321 -17.03 10.85 3.95
C ILE A 321 -16.94 11.34 5.39
N THR A 322 -18.07 11.32 6.09
CA THR A 322 -18.12 11.39 7.56
C THR A 322 -18.50 10.02 8.08
N PRO A 323 -17.57 9.28 8.74
CA PRO A 323 -17.89 7.99 9.33
C PRO A 323 -19.04 8.09 10.33
N ASN A 324 -19.89 7.06 10.39
CA ASN A 324 -20.89 6.96 11.44
C ASN A 324 -20.27 6.41 12.75
N GLU A 325 -21.06 6.31 13.82
CA GLU A 325 -20.60 5.78 15.13
C GLU A 325 -20.07 4.34 15.08
N LYS A 326 -20.37 3.59 14.01
CA LYS A 326 -19.91 2.21 13.79
C LYS A 326 -18.71 2.15 12.85
N HIS A 327 -18.12 3.30 12.52
CA HIS A 327 -17.02 3.45 11.57
C HIS A 327 -17.35 2.93 10.16
N ASP A 328 -18.62 2.98 9.74
CA ASP A 328 -19.00 2.69 8.35
C ASP A 328 -18.70 3.91 7.48
N TRP A 329 -17.97 3.70 6.38
CA TRP A 329 -17.61 4.78 5.46
C TRP A 329 -18.60 4.89 4.31
N ILE A 330 -18.93 3.75 3.70
CA ILE A 330 -19.93 3.62 2.64
C ILE A 330 -21.08 2.75 3.13
N ASN A 331 -22.22 2.80 2.43
CA ASN A 331 -23.40 1.99 2.76
C ASN A 331 -23.84 2.11 4.22
N GLN A 332 -23.72 3.31 4.80
CA GLN A 332 -23.98 3.56 6.21
C GLN A 332 -25.41 3.14 6.60
N ARG A 333 -25.50 2.37 7.68
CA ARG A 333 -26.78 1.95 8.26
C ARG A 333 -27.51 3.16 8.83
N ASP A 334 -28.82 3.22 8.63
CA ASP A 334 -29.67 4.15 9.36
C ASP A 334 -29.94 3.59 10.77
N GLY A 335 -29.68 4.39 11.81
CA GLY A 335 -29.77 3.94 13.21
C GLY A 335 -31.16 3.43 13.66
N LEU A 336 -32.17 3.50 12.78
CA LEU A 336 -33.51 2.96 13.01
C LEU A 336 -33.48 1.46 13.28
N PHE A 337 -32.64 0.69 12.57
CA PHE A 337 -32.58 -0.76 12.75
C PHE A 337 -32.19 -1.17 14.18
N ASP A 338 -31.34 -0.36 14.84
CA ASP A 338 -30.91 -0.62 16.23
C ASP A 338 -32.02 -0.40 17.26
N THR A 339 -33.11 0.29 16.88
CA THR A 339 -34.28 0.51 17.74
C THR A 339 -35.30 -0.63 17.68
N LEU A 340 -35.16 -1.54 16.73
CA LEU A 340 -36.06 -2.68 16.56
C LEU A 340 -35.76 -3.76 17.62
N LEU A 341 -36.77 -4.58 17.93
CA LEU A 341 -36.61 -5.71 18.84
C LEU A 341 -35.66 -6.76 18.23
N PRO A 342 -34.54 -7.10 18.90
CA PRO A 342 -33.63 -8.12 18.42
C PRO A 342 -34.29 -9.50 18.47
N LEU A 343 -33.95 -10.35 17.50
CA LEU A 343 -34.47 -11.73 17.45
C LEU A 343 -33.79 -12.66 18.46
N ALA A 344 -32.57 -12.30 18.91
CA ALA A 344 -31.77 -13.05 19.87
C ALA A 344 -30.90 -12.12 20.72
#